data_AF-A0A8U0IGY4-F1
#
_entry.id   AF-A0A8U0IGY4-F1
#
_cell.length_a   1.000
_cell.length_b   1.000
_cell.length_c   1.000
_cell.angle_alpha   90.00
_cell.angle_beta   90.00
_cell.angle_gamma   90.00
#
_symmetry.space_group_name_H-M   'P 1'
#
loop_
_entity.id
_entity.type
_entity.pdbx_description
1 polymer ?
#
loop_
_entity_poly.entity_id
_entity_poly.type
_entity_poly.pdbx_seq_one_letter_code
_entity_poly.pdbx_strand_id
1 'polypeptide(L)'
;MALEPQWSERLSKTGPPEQPLRADSVRNGIASTIARGITTDVRARGRYLSGFCWAMHRITTASATADFPRTEKRQILKGFEEILALASYRRRQVHGEVTDGLSGLTGKTNASDDELYNSDSIDLSSFSLLDNSQYAIRGFQSNLGNFSLKEGEFQLTAAGRSLAESLDNVAGRYFDRILDAVQTGRVSLDLLDELAEAFTHQGCFTGSRNEPERDSLQRVVLGLFSWDEREQTVSLATWPSQLDIPIDHHYRYLVSEERHSNDLKDAVVGGVHYLRRAWCLSILRTQQLLQNSTDQRELQYDDIDAERFQPFRPIGRAYFLQVLLAHALRSELWGLSAHLKREAPGGTARSELLAGLREPIIVDEANAVLNTETRLNDERMSQSSVAKELLLAGRVTPTTYETTVPGTTSTRYTTLGDVQDWLDSNLTGEWRPTTDDSVNCWTLLHATELSFESVEAASTPSEAFNALSKLVARSTVQLLAVVRQYNHLTTHNDLFNRYMQAQYGRRPSSLVQTAQYVDTIPPETSLSTVARQLFEDRVIDVHNQVVQDRLGSGPISLVFGVGADSGGETERYGDDTLYAAGGTKQPGTQTLRYNDLRRLMRDAGLLTYNADQDLWIPTEDGEVILARFRGEYE
;
A
#
# COMPACT_ATOMS: atom_id res chain seq x y z
N MET A 1 44.73 -23.40 19.69
CA MET A 1 43.26 -23.57 19.68
C MET A 1 42.68 -22.34 19.00
N ALA A 2 42.19 -22.50 17.78
CA ALA A 2 41.47 -21.47 17.06
C ALA A 2 40.01 -21.50 17.51
N LEU A 3 39.48 -20.35 17.93
CA LEU A 3 38.04 -20.18 18.17
C LEU A 3 37.43 -19.79 16.82
N GLU A 4 36.64 -20.69 16.23
CA GLU A 4 35.80 -20.38 15.08
C GLU A 4 34.68 -19.40 15.50
N PRO A 5 34.41 -18.34 14.72
CA PRO A 5 33.26 -17.48 14.99
C PRO A 5 31.97 -18.24 14.65
N GLN A 6 31.15 -18.47 15.66
CA GLN A 6 29.80 -19.02 15.50
C GLN A 6 28.87 -17.96 14.90
N TRP A 7 28.39 -18.22 13.68
CA TRP A 7 27.30 -17.48 13.04
C TRP A 7 25.96 -18.04 13.53
N SER A 8 25.51 -17.60 14.71
CA SER A 8 24.14 -17.82 15.14
C SER A 8 23.78 -16.86 16.26
N GLU A 9 22.90 -15.89 15.98
CA GLU A 9 21.58 -15.77 16.61
C GLU A 9 21.02 -14.35 16.41
N ARG A 10 19.84 -14.34 15.77
CA ARG A 10 18.85 -13.27 15.63
C ARG A 10 19.05 -12.03 16.50
N LEU A 11 19.36 -10.91 15.84
CA LEU A 11 19.24 -9.57 16.41
C LEU A 11 17.78 -9.09 16.40
N SER A 12 17.14 -9.22 17.57
CA SER A 12 15.96 -8.50 18.03
C SER A 12 14.56 -8.89 17.49
N LYS A 13 13.60 -8.92 18.42
CA LYS A 13 12.14 -9.09 18.34
C LYS A 13 11.52 -9.02 16.92
N THR A 14 11.35 -10.19 16.29
CA THR A 14 10.24 -10.60 15.38
C THR A 14 9.71 -9.62 14.30
N GLY A 15 10.39 -8.52 13.99
CA GLY A 15 9.99 -7.55 12.96
C GLY A 15 10.93 -7.61 11.75
N PRO A 16 10.44 -7.27 10.54
CA PRO A 16 11.32 -7.05 9.39
C PRO A 16 12.30 -5.89 9.68
N PRO A 17 13.46 -5.83 8.99
CA PRO A 17 14.42 -4.74 9.18
C PRO A 17 13.73 -3.37 9.02
N GLU A 18 13.94 -2.46 9.97
CA GLU A 18 13.41 -1.10 9.83
C GLU A 18 14.12 -0.38 8.66
N GLN A 19 13.39 0.52 8.00
CA GLN A 19 13.91 1.34 6.91
C GLN A 19 14.91 2.40 7.41
N PRO A 20 16.00 2.70 6.68
CA PRO A 20 17.12 3.53 7.16
C PRO A 20 16.75 4.99 7.47
N LEU A 21 15.63 5.48 6.96
CA LEU A 21 15.11 6.83 7.25
C LEU A 21 13.74 6.80 7.94
N ARG A 22 13.15 5.62 8.15
CA ARG A 22 11.73 5.45 8.57
C ARG A 22 10.71 6.24 7.73
N ALA A 23 11.05 6.76 6.55
CA ALA A 23 10.14 7.51 5.68
C ALA A 23 8.94 6.66 5.23
N ASP A 24 9.20 5.40 4.89
CA ASP A 24 8.17 4.41 4.56
C ASP A 24 7.27 4.07 5.74
N SER A 25 7.74 4.19 6.99
CA SER A 25 6.86 3.96 8.15
C SER A 25 5.70 4.96 8.18
N VAL A 26 5.95 6.21 7.76
CA VAL A 26 4.95 7.27 7.68
C VAL A 26 3.98 6.96 6.55
N ARG A 27 4.50 6.69 5.34
CA ARG A 27 3.72 6.27 4.17
C ARG A 27 2.85 5.05 4.50
N ASN A 28 3.44 4.02 5.08
CA ASN A 28 2.76 2.78 5.45
C ASN A 28 1.74 3.01 6.57
N GLY A 29 1.99 3.96 7.48
CA GLY A 29 1.00 4.39 8.47
C GLY A 29 -0.23 5.05 7.83
N ILE A 30 -0.03 5.95 6.86
CA ILE A 30 -1.13 6.56 6.10
C ILE A 30 -1.85 5.49 5.26
N ALA A 31 -1.12 4.65 4.52
CA ALA A 31 -1.71 3.55 3.76
C ALA A 31 -2.48 2.58 4.65
N SER A 32 -1.94 2.24 5.81
CA SER A 32 -2.60 1.38 6.80
C SER A 32 -3.84 2.04 7.37
N THR A 33 -3.91 3.37 7.41
CA THR A 33 -5.11 4.11 7.83
C THR A 33 -6.16 4.10 6.73
N ILE A 34 -5.78 4.36 5.47
CA ILE A 34 -6.71 4.37 4.34
C ILE A 34 -7.24 2.97 4.01
N ALA A 35 -6.36 1.97 4.04
CA ALA A 35 -6.67 0.58 3.73
C ALA A 35 -6.77 -0.30 4.99
N ARG A 36 -7.07 0.30 6.15
CA ARG A 36 -7.15 -0.42 7.44
C ARG A 36 -8.15 -1.57 7.32
N GLY A 37 -7.75 -2.76 7.76
CA GLY A 37 -8.69 -3.86 7.86
C GLY A 37 -9.07 -4.54 6.56
N ILE A 38 -8.07 -4.70 5.68
CA ILE A 38 -8.25 -5.36 4.39
C ILE A 38 -7.25 -6.49 4.21
N THR A 39 -6.08 -6.42 4.84
CA THR A 39 -4.96 -7.30 4.52
C THR A 39 -4.38 -7.89 5.81
N THR A 40 -4.44 -9.21 5.94
CA THR A 40 -3.33 -9.95 6.55
C THR A 40 -2.07 -9.76 5.66
N ASP A 41 -0.92 -10.26 6.07
CA ASP A 41 0.26 -10.39 5.18
C ASP A 41 0.02 -11.32 3.97
N VAL A 42 -1.21 -11.82 3.82
CA VAL A 42 -1.71 -12.62 2.69
C VAL A 42 -2.45 -11.67 1.73
N ARG A 43 -2.16 -11.74 0.42
CA ARG A 43 -2.83 -10.91 -0.61
C ARG A 43 -4.35 -11.08 -0.46
N ALA A 44 -5.07 -10.01 -0.11
CA ALA A 44 -6.46 -10.05 0.36
C ALA A 44 -7.43 -10.69 -0.63
N ARG A 45 -8.32 -11.58 -0.14
CA ARG A 45 -9.40 -12.23 -0.91
C ARG A 45 -10.74 -12.03 -0.22
N GLY A 46 -11.77 -11.65 -0.97
CA GLY A 46 -13.10 -11.36 -0.43
C GLY A 46 -13.73 -12.61 0.21
N ARG A 47 -13.84 -13.69 -0.57
CA ARG A 47 -14.43 -14.95 -0.07
C ARG A 47 -13.63 -15.65 1.03
N TYR A 48 -12.36 -15.30 1.21
CA TYR A 48 -11.61 -15.81 2.35
C TYR A 48 -12.23 -15.33 3.68
N LEU A 49 -12.71 -14.07 3.73
CA LEU A 49 -13.36 -13.53 4.92
C LEU A 49 -14.63 -14.30 5.29
N SER A 50 -15.51 -14.58 4.32
CA SER A 50 -16.72 -15.36 4.53
C SER A 50 -16.42 -16.82 4.86
N GLY A 51 -15.52 -17.47 4.10
CA GLY A 51 -15.09 -18.85 4.31
C GLY A 51 -14.49 -19.08 5.70
N PHE A 52 -13.66 -18.16 6.15
CA PHE A 52 -13.05 -18.19 7.46
C PHE A 52 -14.05 -17.97 8.59
N CYS A 53 -14.94 -16.97 8.46
CA CYS A 53 -16.01 -16.75 9.44
C CYS A 53 -16.93 -17.97 9.54
N TRP A 54 -17.29 -18.56 8.40
CA TRP A 54 -18.10 -19.77 8.34
C TRP A 54 -17.43 -20.96 9.02
N ALA A 55 -16.18 -21.27 8.66
CA ALA A 55 -15.44 -22.37 9.27
C ALA A 55 -15.34 -22.18 10.79
N MET A 56 -15.00 -20.97 11.24
CA MET A 56 -14.94 -20.66 12.66
C MET A 56 -16.28 -20.83 13.35
N HIS A 57 -17.36 -20.27 12.77
CA HIS A 57 -18.70 -20.42 13.30
C HIS A 57 -19.05 -21.90 13.49
N ARG A 58 -18.92 -22.70 12.43
CA ARG A 58 -19.25 -24.12 12.44
C ARG A 58 -18.39 -24.93 13.42
N ILE A 59 -17.08 -24.69 13.47
CA ILE A 59 -16.17 -25.35 14.44
C ILE A 59 -16.54 -24.99 15.89
N THR A 60 -17.07 -23.80 16.12
CA THR A 60 -17.45 -23.35 17.47
C THR A 60 -18.85 -23.78 17.90
N THR A 61 -19.76 -24.03 16.97
CA THR A 61 -21.17 -24.32 17.25
C THR A 61 -21.60 -25.75 16.97
N ALA A 62 -20.90 -26.49 16.10
CA ALA A 62 -21.25 -27.86 15.77
C ALA A 62 -20.93 -28.83 16.92
N SER A 63 -21.86 -29.72 17.26
CA SER A 63 -21.71 -30.69 18.35
C SER A 63 -20.45 -31.56 18.23
N ALA A 64 -20.00 -31.85 17.01
CA ALA A 64 -18.80 -32.65 16.75
C ALA A 64 -17.48 -31.96 17.13
N THR A 65 -17.46 -30.64 17.26
CA THR A 65 -16.21 -29.85 17.44
C THR A 65 -16.32 -28.77 18.53
N ALA A 66 -17.52 -28.48 19.03
CA ALA A 66 -17.78 -27.42 20.01
C ALA A 66 -16.98 -27.58 21.31
N ASP A 67 -16.75 -28.82 21.76
CA ASP A 67 -16.02 -29.11 23.00
C ASP A 67 -14.50 -29.27 22.79
N PHE A 68 -14.01 -29.17 21.55
CA PHE A 68 -12.58 -29.35 21.27
C PHE A 68 -11.73 -28.23 21.88
N PRO A 69 -10.50 -28.54 22.34
CA PRO A 69 -9.57 -27.55 22.84
C PRO A 69 -9.20 -26.55 21.73
N ARG A 70 -8.84 -25.32 22.14
CA ARG A 70 -8.48 -24.23 21.20
C ARG A 70 -7.38 -24.64 20.21
N THR A 71 -6.44 -25.49 20.63
CA THR A 71 -5.36 -26.00 19.77
C THR A 71 -5.88 -26.85 18.63
N GLU A 72 -6.84 -27.74 18.91
CA GLU A 72 -7.45 -28.62 17.92
C GLU A 72 -8.38 -27.85 16.98
N LYS A 73 -9.18 -26.91 17.51
CA LYS A 73 -9.97 -25.98 16.68
C LYS A 73 -9.12 -25.17 15.71
N ARG A 74 -7.90 -24.77 16.11
CA ARG A 74 -6.93 -24.10 15.22
C ARG A 74 -6.45 -25.03 14.13
N GLN A 75 -6.13 -26.28 14.45
CA GLN A 75 -5.71 -27.26 13.46
C GLN A 75 -6.81 -27.54 12.42
N ILE A 76 -8.06 -27.69 12.87
CA ILE A 76 -9.20 -27.89 11.98
C ILE A 76 -9.39 -26.66 11.08
N LEU A 77 -9.34 -25.45 11.65
CA LEU A 77 -9.45 -24.23 10.87
C LEU A 77 -8.38 -24.13 9.77
N LYS A 78 -7.14 -24.54 10.07
CA LYS A 78 -6.05 -24.62 9.06
C LYS A 78 -6.42 -25.57 7.92
N GLY A 79 -6.94 -26.77 8.23
CA GLY A 79 -7.36 -27.72 7.20
C GLY A 79 -8.51 -27.20 6.32
N PHE A 80 -9.44 -26.42 6.88
CA PHE A 80 -10.48 -25.75 6.10
C PHE A 80 -9.90 -24.72 5.11
N GLU A 81 -8.87 -23.96 5.51
CA GLU A 81 -8.17 -23.03 4.61
C GLU A 81 -7.44 -23.77 3.48
N GLU A 82 -6.82 -24.90 3.79
CA GLU A 82 -6.14 -25.76 2.80
C GLU A 82 -7.13 -26.30 1.76
N ILE A 83 -8.28 -26.82 2.20
CA ILE A 83 -9.34 -27.31 1.29
C ILE A 83 -9.92 -26.17 0.44
N LEU A 84 -10.14 -24.97 1.01
CA LEU A 84 -10.60 -23.81 0.24
C LEU A 84 -9.60 -23.44 -0.88
N ALA A 85 -8.30 -23.50 -0.59
CA ALA A 85 -7.24 -23.22 -1.56
C ALA A 85 -7.20 -24.28 -2.67
N LEU A 86 -7.22 -25.57 -2.31
CA LEU A 86 -7.23 -26.68 -3.26
C LEU A 86 -8.47 -26.66 -4.17
N ALA A 87 -9.66 -26.45 -3.60
CA ALA A 87 -10.90 -26.38 -4.36
C ALA A 87 -10.90 -25.18 -5.33
N SER A 88 -10.36 -24.03 -4.89
CA SER A 88 -10.23 -22.84 -5.75
C SER A 88 -9.25 -23.05 -6.90
N TYR A 89 -8.14 -23.78 -6.65
CA TYR A 89 -7.18 -24.11 -7.70
C TYR A 89 -7.74 -25.12 -8.71
N ARG A 90 -8.37 -26.19 -8.21
CA ARG A 90 -9.05 -27.20 -9.02
C ARG A 90 -10.09 -26.57 -9.95
N ARG A 91 -10.94 -25.68 -9.41
CA ARG A 91 -11.93 -24.95 -10.20
C ARG A 91 -11.31 -24.19 -11.37
N ARG A 92 -10.18 -23.52 -11.15
CA ARG A 92 -9.48 -22.80 -12.23
C ARG A 92 -9.01 -23.76 -13.34
N GLN A 93 -8.38 -24.88 -12.97
CA GLN A 93 -7.91 -25.86 -13.95
C GLN A 93 -9.05 -26.37 -14.83
N VAL A 94 -10.22 -26.62 -14.24
CA VAL A 94 -11.38 -27.17 -14.95
C VAL A 94 -12.12 -26.12 -15.80
N HIS A 95 -12.23 -24.88 -15.31
CA HIS A 95 -13.11 -23.86 -15.92
C HIS A 95 -12.37 -22.73 -16.64
N GLY A 96 -11.03 -22.72 -16.69
CA GLY A 96 -10.25 -21.72 -17.42
C GLY A 96 -10.37 -20.30 -16.85
N GLU A 97 -10.66 -20.18 -15.55
CA GLU A 97 -10.94 -18.90 -14.90
C GLU A 97 -9.69 -18.00 -14.75
N VAL A 98 -9.92 -16.69 -14.56
CA VAL A 98 -8.89 -15.63 -14.54
C VAL A 98 -7.69 -15.99 -13.63
N THR A 99 -6.47 -15.94 -14.19
CA THR A 99 -5.19 -16.31 -13.53
C THR A 99 -4.95 -15.59 -12.21
N ASP A 100 -5.35 -14.32 -12.10
CA ASP A 100 -5.26 -13.51 -10.88
C ASP A 100 -6.15 -14.04 -9.73
N GLY A 101 -7.05 -14.97 -10.03
CA GLY A 101 -7.97 -15.65 -9.11
C GLY A 101 -7.31 -16.67 -8.17
N LEU A 102 -6.02 -16.96 -8.30
CA LEU A 102 -5.29 -17.85 -7.37
C LEU A 102 -4.32 -17.13 -6.43
N SER A 103 -3.93 -15.91 -6.74
CA SER A 103 -2.93 -15.21 -5.93
C SER A 103 -3.54 -14.84 -4.57
N GLY A 104 -2.86 -15.18 -3.47
CA GLY A 104 -3.27 -14.78 -2.12
C GLY A 104 -3.82 -15.86 -1.19
N LEU A 105 -3.57 -17.14 -1.44
CA LEU A 105 -3.66 -18.20 -0.41
C LEU A 105 -2.66 -19.31 -0.73
N THR A 106 -2.46 -19.56 -2.02
CA THR A 106 -1.43 -20.46 -2.53
C THR A 106 -0.16 -19.68 -2.86
N GLY A 107 0.97 -20.07 -2.27
CA GLY A 107 2.24 -19.77 -2.92
C GLY A 107 2.31 -20.45 -4.25
N LYS A 108 2.85 -19.75 -5.25
CA LYS A 108 3.06 -20.22 -6.61
C LYS A 108 3.92 -21.51 -6.71
N THR A 109 4.40 -22.10 -5.62
CA THR A 109 5.39 -23.19 -5.67
C THR A 109 4.85 -24.60 -5.43
N ASN A 110 3.74 -24.80 -4.68
CA ASN A 110 3.27 -26.17 -4.36
C ASN A 110 1.87 -26.51 -4.92
N ALA A 111 0.98 -25.52 -5.10
CA ALA A 111 -0.34 -25.77 -5.67
C ALA A 111 -0.33 -25.84 -7.22
N SER A 112 0.72 -25.28 -7.84
CA SER A 112 0.96 -25.34 -9.29
C SER A 112 1.61 -26.64 -9.74
N ASP A 113 1.91 -27.54 -8.80
CA ASP A 113 2.34 -28.88 -9.13
C ASP A 113 1.11 -29.63 -9.64
N ASP A 114 0.91 -29.60 -10.96
CA ASP A 114 -0.21 -30.31 -11.60
C ASP A 114 -0.17 -31.81 -11.24
N GLU A 115 0.98 -32.35 -10.80
CA GLU A 115 1.09 -33.71 -10.30
C GLU A 115 0.26 -33.98 -9.04
N LEU A 116 -0.03 -32.96 -8.23
CA LEU A 116 -0.90 -33.05 -7.05
C LEU A 116 -2.33 -33.49 -7.41
N TYR A 117 -2.78 -33.19 -8.63
CA TYR A 117 -4.12 -33.50 -9.12
C TYR A 117 -4.17 -34.74 -10.03
N ASN A 118 -3.06 -35.48 -10.17
CA ASN A 118 -2.99 -36.69 -10.99
C ASN A 118 -3.58 -37.93 -10.30
N SER A 119 -3.79 -37.88 -8.99
CA SER A 119 -4.44 -38.93 -8.19
C SER A 119 -5.86 -38.57 -7.80
N ASP A 120 -6.74 -39.57 -7.62
CA ASP A 120 -8.16 -39.41 -7.24
C ASP A 120 -8.38 -38.69 -5.88
N SER A 121 -7.30 -38.52 -5.12
CA SER A 121 -7.30 -37.83 -3.83
C SER A 121 -5.94 -37.22 -3.54
N ILE A 122 -5.93 -36.19 -2.71
CA ILE A 122 -4.77 -35.42 -2.28
C ILE A 122 -4.51 -35.70 -0.79
N ASP A 123 -3.26 -36.01 -0.46
CA ASP A 123 -2.78 -36.08 0.93
C ASP A 123 -2.54 -34.65 1.44
N LEU A 124 -3.25 -34.22 2.48
CA LEU A 124 -3.11 -32.87 3.02
C LEU A 124 -1.74 -32.68 3.70
N SER A 125 -1.02 -33.73 4.06
CA SER A 125 0.33 -33.62 4.63
C SER A 125 1.40 -33.32 3.57
N SER A 126 1.15 -33.66 2.30
CA SER A 126 2.03 -33.27 1.18
C SER A 126 1.75 -31.84 0.70
N PHE A 127 0.66 -31.24 1.19
CA PHE A 127 0.26 -29.87 0.90
C PHE A 127 0.51 -28.96 2.12
N SER A 128 0.95 -27.74 1.87
CA SER A 128 0.94 -26.70 2.91
C SER A 128 0.77 -25.34 2.26
N LEU A 129 -0.01 -24.49 2.92
CA LEU A 129 -0.04 -23.05 2.62
C LEU A 129 1.33 -22.45 3.00
N LEU A 130 1.83 -21.46 2.23
CA LEU A 130 3.18 -20.91 2.34
C LEU A 130 3.67 -20.68 3.78
N ASP A 131 4.87 -21.20 4.08
CA ASP A 131 5.51 -21.13 5.41
C ASP A 131 6.01 -19.72 5.80
N ASN A 132 6.13 -18.79 4.82
CA ASN A 132 6.55 -17.40 5.03
C ASN A 132 5.41 -16.38 5.11
N SER A 133 4.17 -16.78 4.81
CA SER A 133 3.00 -15.94 5.10
C SER A 133 2.49 -16.33 6.48
N GLN A 134 2.42 -15.38 7.42
CA GLN A 134 1.80 -15.68 8.70
C GLN A 134 0.37 -16.18 8.43
N TYR A 135 0.10 -17.45 8.77
CA TYR A 135 -1.27 -17.98 8.86
C TYR A 135 -2.19 -16.92 9.47
N ALA A 136 -3.44 -16.79 9.01
CA ALA A 136 -4.38 -15.95 9.76
C ALA A 136 -4.50 -16.41 11.22
N ILE A 137 -4.27 -17.70 11.50
CA ILE A 137 -4.12 -18.26 12.85
C ILE A 137 -3.09 -17.50 13.73
N ARG A 138 -1.98 -17.01 13.15
CA ARG A 138 -0.99 -16.16 13.85
C ARG A 138 -1.29 -14.66 13.73
N GLY A 139 -1.93 -14.23 12.63
CA GLY A 139 -2.43 -12.85 12.44
C GLY A 139 -3.73 -12.50 13.19
N PHE A 140 -4.36 -13.43 13.92
CA PHE A 140 -5.58 -13.18 14.72
C PHE A 140 -5.43 -12.04 15.72
N GLN A 141 -4.21 -11.70 16.14
CA GLN A 141 -3.95 -10.62 17.10
C GLN A 141 -3.85 -9.23 16.46
N SER A 142 -3.73 -9.09 15.14
CA SER A 142 -3.58 -7.78 14.48
C SER A 142 -4.82 -7.30 13.71
N ASN A 143 -5.87 -8.12 13.59
CA ASN A 143 -7.01 -7.87 12.70
C ASN A 143 -8.31 -7.37 13.37
N LEU A 144 -8.18 -6.46 14.33
CA LEU A 144 -9.27 -5.53 14.70
C LEU A 144 -9.85 -4.79 13.48
N GLY A 145 -9.13 -4.75 12.35
CA GLY A 145 -9.55 -4.05 11.14
C GLY A 145 -10.61 -4.75 10.28
N ASN A 146 -10.79 -6.07 10.33
CA ASN A 146 -11.78 -6.71 9.44
C ASN A 146 -13.22 -6.59 9.97
N PHE A 147 -13.40 -6.10 11.20
CA PHE A 147 -14.69 -5.95 11.89
C PHE A 147 -15.56 -7.22 11.98
N SER A 148 -15.07 -8.37 11.52
CA SER A 148 -15.75 -9.67 11.51
C SER A 148 -15.40 -10.55 12.72
N LEU A 149 -14.31 -10.25 13.42
CA LEU A 149 -13.78 -11.05 14.53
C LEU A 149 -13.69 -10.22 15.82
N LYS A 150 -13.95 -10.84 16.98
CA LYS A 150 -13.64 -10.26 18.30
C LYS A 150 -12.17 -10.56 18.66
N GLU A 151 -11.51 -9.63 19.34
CA GLU A 151 -10.09 -9.76 19.69
C GLU A 151 -9.83 -10.98 20.60
N GLY A 152 -8.77 -11.73 20.31
CA GLY A 152 -8.23 -12.75 21.21
C GLY A 152 -9.03 -14.06 21.33
N GLU A 153 -10.17 -14.21 20.64
CA GLU A 153 -11.09 -15.34 20.83
C GLU A 153 -11.58 -15.98 19.51
N PHE A 154 -11.98 -17.26 19.59
CA PHE A 154 -12.79 -17.95 18.56
C PHE A 154 -14.22 -17.40 18.58
N GLN A 155 -14.38 -16.10 18.39
CA GLN A 155 -15.66 -15.41 18.43
C GLN A 155 -15.80 -14.44 17.27
N LEU A 156 -16.95 -14.49 16.62
CA LEU A 156 -17.32 -13.59 15.54
C LEU A 156 -18.02 -12.35 16.10
N THR A 157 -17.86 -11.24 15.40
CA THR A 157 -18.79 -10.10 15.54
C THR A 157 -20.14 -10.46 14.91
N ALA A 158 -21.16 -9.63 15.11
CA ALA A 158 -22.42 -9.81 14.41
C ALA A 158 -22.25 -9.73 12.88
N ALA A 159 -21.36 -8.86 12.38
CA ALA A 159 -21.01 -8.80 10.97
C ALA A 159 -20.33 -10.08 10.47
N GLY A 160 -19.39 -10.64 11.25
CA GLY A 160 -18.77 -11.93 10.93
C GLY A 160 -19.77 -13.08 10.96
N ARG A 161 -20.74 -13.04 11.88
CA ARG A 161 -21.83 -14.02 11.94
C ARG A 161 -22.72 -13.94 10.70
N SER A 162 -23.09 -12.75 10.23
CA SER A 162 -23.86 -12.59 8.98
C SER A 162 -23.12 -13.15 7.76
N LEU A 163 -21.79 -12.97 7.67
CA LEU A 163 -20.97 -13.60 6.63
C LEU A 163 -21.01 -15.14 6.74
N ALA A 164 -20.86 -15.67 7.95
CA ALA A 164 -20.88 -17.10 8.21
C ALA A 164 -22.23 -17.73 7.82
N GLU A 165 -23.33 -17.14 8.27
CA GLU A 165 -24.71 -17.59 7.98
C GLU A 165 -25.02 -17.51 6.49
N SER A 166 -24.57 -16.46 5.80
CA SER A 166 -24.79 -16.31 4.35
C SER A 166 -24.11 -17.41 3.55
N LEU A 167 -22.86 -17.75 3.89
CA LEU A 167 -22.14 -18.87 3.26
C LEU A 167 -22.72 -20.23 3.68
N ASP A 168 -23.22 -20.37 4.91
CA ASP A 168 -23.79 -21.62 5.41
C ASP A 168 -24.97 -22.13 4.57
N ASN A 169 -25.78 -21.21 4.03
CA ASN A 169 -26.88 -21.54 3.13
C ASN A 169 -26.45 -22.32 1.88
N VAL A 170 -25.18 -22.20 1.48
CA VAL A 170 -24.62 -22.83 0.29
C VAL A 170 -23.62 -23.93 0.65
N ALA A 171 -22.66 -23.64 1.52
CA ALA A 171 -21.57 -24.54 1.89
C ALA A 171 -21.92 -25.48 3.07
N GLY A 172 -22.97 -25.19 3.84
CA GLY A 172 -23.29 -25.89 5.10
C GLY A 172 -23.48 -27.40 4.94
N ARG A 173 -24.02 -27.85 3.81
CA ARG A 173 -24.20 -29.29 3.49
C ARG A 173 -22.89 -30.06 3.33
N TYR A 174 -21.77 -29.36 3.14
CA TYR A 174 -20.46 -29.96 2.94
C TYR A 174 -19.61 -29.97 4.20
N PHE A 175 -20.05 -29.34 5.29
CA PHE A 175 -19.26 -29.19 6.51
C PHE A 175 -18.72 -30.52 7.03
N ASP A 176 -19.56 -31.55 7.16
CA ASP A 176 -19.12 -32.85 7.71
C ASP A 176 -18.12 -33.55 6.79
N ARG A 177 -18.26 -33.41 5.47
CA ARG A 177 -17.33 -33.99 4.48
C ARG A 177 -15.98 -33.27 4.48
N ILE A 178 -15.99 -31.95 4.63
CA ILE A 178 -14.78 -31.15 4.77
C ILE A 178 -14.09 -31.50 6.10
N LEU A 179 -14.84 -31.59 7.20
CA LEU A 179 -14.30 -31.94 8.51
C LEU A 179 -13.66 -33.33 8.50
N ASP A 180 -14.33 -34.33 7.91
CA ASP A 180 -13.79 -35.68 7.74
C ASP A 180 -12.49 -35.68 6.92
N ALA A 181 -12.46 -34.95 5.80
CA ALA A 181 -11.24 -34.80 4.99
C ALA A 181 -10.08 -34.18 5.79
N VAL A 182 -10.35 -33.17 6.62
CA VAL A 182 -9.34 -32.55 7.50
C VAL A 182 -8.86 -33.52 8.58
N GLN A 183 -9.76 -34.27 9.22
CA GLN A 183 -9.42 -35.20 10.30
C GLN A 183 -8.66 -36.43 9.78
N THR A 184 -9.02 -36.91 8.58
CA THR A 184 -8.33 -38.03 7.92
C THR A 184 -7.05 -37.60 7.20
N GLY A 185 -6.84 -36.29 7.02
CA GLY A 185 -5.70 -35.73 6.32
C GLY A 185 -5.73 -35.97 4.82
N ARG A 186 -6.89 -36.24 4.22
CA ARG A 186 -7.02 -36.60 2.79
C ARG A 186 -8.30 -36.03 2.19
N VAL A 187 -8.20 -35.43 1.01
CA VAL A 187 -9.36 -34.85 0.27
C VAL A 187 -9.48 -35.48 -1.12
N SER A 188 -10.67 -35.92 -1.52
CA SER A 188 -10.90 -36.48 -2.86
C SER A 188 -11.09 -35.38 -3.92
N LEU A 189 -10.72 -35.67 -5.17
CA LEU A 189 -11.00 -34.75 -6.28
C LEU A 189 -12.51 -34.55 -6.47
N ASP A 190 -13.31 -35.60 -6.30
CA ASP A 190 -14.78 -35.51 -6.34
C ASP A 190 -15.32 -34.49 -5.33
N LEU A 191 -14.78 -34.47 -4.10
CA LEU A 191 -15.17 -33.47 -3.11
C LEU A 191 -14.76 -32.06 -3.56
N LEU A 192 -13.55 -31.88 -4.11
CA LEU A 192 -13.12 -30.56 -4.61
C LEU A 192 -14.00 -30.06 -5.77
N ASP A 193 -14.38 -30.96 -6.68
CA ASP A 193 -15.26 -30.64 -7.81
C ASP A 193 -16.68 -30.30 -7.31
N GLU A 194 -17.18 -31.00 -6.30
CA GLU A 194 -18.46 -30.65 -5.65
C GLU A 194 -18.43 -29.32 -4.89
N LEU A 195 -17.27 -28.94 -4.34
CA LEU A 195 -17.08 -27.66 -3.67
C LEU A 195 -16.92 -26.50 -4.66
N ALA A 196 -16.72 -26.77 -5.95
CA ALA A 196 -16.36 -25.76 -6.94
C ALA A 196 -17.27 -24.53 -6.90
N GLU A 197 -18.60 -24.68 -6.86
CA GLU A 197 -19.53 -23.54 -6.77
C GLU A 197 -19.75 -23.05 -5.33
N ALA A 198 -19.76 -23.98 -4.38
CA ALA A 198 -20.20 -23.73 -3.01
C ALA A 198 -19.11 -23.14 -2.10
N PHE A 199 -17.84 -23.48 -2.32
CA PHE A 199 -16.75 -23.18 -1.40
C PHE A 199 -15.40 -23.01 -2.11
N THR A 200 -15.34 -22.05 -3.04
CA THR A 200 -14.12 -21.60 -3.73
C THR A 200 -14.12 -20.10 -3.89
N HIS A 201 -12.97 -19.42 -4.01
CA HIS A 201 -12.99 -17.97 -4.19
C HIS A 201 -13.90 -17.52 -5.33
N GLN A 202 -13.87 -18.24 -6.46
CA GLN A 202 -14.64 -17.87 -7.65
C GLN A 202 -16.10 -18.29 -7.68
N GLY A 203 -16.47 -19.29 -6.89
CA GLY A 203 -17.85 -19.69 -6.75
C GLY A 203 -18.74 -18.56 -6.23
N CYS A 204 -18.24 -17.66 -5.37
CA CYS A 204 -19.03 -16.57 -4.81
C CYS A 204 -19.63 -15.67 -5.90
N PHE A 205 -18.87 -15.42 -6.96
CA PHE A 205 -19.27 -14.54 -8.05
C PHE A 205 -19.94 -15.26 -9.21
N THR A 206 -19.52 -16.48 -9.54
CA THR A 206 -20.09 -17.25 -10.65
C THR A 206 -21.37 -18.00 -10.28
N GLY A 207 -21.54 -18.32 -9.00
CA GLY A 207 -22.69 -19.07 -8.50
C GLY A 207 -23.92 -18.17 -8.26
N SER A 208 -25.05 -18.54 -8.86
CA SER A 208 -26.33 -17.84 -8.67
C SER A 208 -26.83 -17.87 -7.22
N ARG A 209 -26.49 -18.92 -6.46
CA ARG A 209 -26.91 -19.09 -5.05
C ARG A 209 -26.14 -18.25 -4.04
N ASN A 210 -25.05 -17.60 -4.46
CA ASN A 210 -24.15 -16.87 -3.56
C ASN A 210 -24.51 -15.37 -3.43
N GLU A 211 -25.66 -14.93 -3.93
CA GLU A 211 -26.11 -13.54 -3.84
C GLU A 211 -26.12 -12.99 -2.39
N PRO A 212 -26.61 -13.70 -1.35
CA PRO A 212 -26.56 -13.20 0.03
C PRO A 212 -25.13 -13.07 0.59
N GLU A 213 -24.23 -13.97 0.17
CA GLU A 213 -22.82 -13.92 0.52
C GLU A 213 -22.15 -12.71 -0.13
N ARG A 214 -22.41 -12.48 -1.44
CA ARG A 214 -21.90 -11.32 -2.17
C ARG A 214 -22.36 -10.02 -1.54
N ASP A 215 -23.65 -9.87 -1.28
CA ASP A 215 -24.22 -8.69 -0.63
C ASP A 215 -23.54 -8.39 0.72
N SER A 216 -23.37 -9.42 1.57
CA SER A 216 -22.69 -9.28 2.85
C SER A 216 -21.21 -8.90 2.68
N LEU A 217 -20.51 -9.51 1.72
CA LEU A 217 -19.12 -9.18 1.38
C LEU A 217 -18.98 -7.75 0.87
N GLN A 218 -19.88 -7.28 0.00
CA GLN A 218 -19.88 -5.91 -0.51
C GLN A 218 -20.03 -4.90 0.62
N ARG A 219 -20.95 -5.14 1.57
CA ARG A 219 -21.13 -4.32 2.77
C ARG A 219 -19.88 -4.32 3.66
N VAL A 220 -19.27 -5.49 3.85
CA VAL A 220 -18.00 -5.61 4.57
C VAL A 220 -16.88 -4.86 3.88
N VAL A 221 -16.73 -4.97 2.56
CA VAL A 221 -15.67 -4.30 1.78
C VAL A 221 -15.84 -2.78 1.81
N LEU A 222 -17.07 -2.27 1.68
CA LEU A 222 -17.37 -0.84 1.73
C LEU A 222 -17.46 -0.28 3.15
N GLY A 223 -17.22 -1.09 4.18
CA GLY A 223 -17.26 -0.63 5.57
C GLY A 223 -18.63 -0.12 5.99
N LEU A 224 -19.68 -0.83 5.63
CA LEU A 224 -21.02 -0.57 6.11
C LEU A 224 -21.20 -1.26 7.46
N PHE A 225 -20.64 -0.63 8.50
CA PHE A 225 -20.63 -1.13 9.86
C PHE A 225 -21.34 -0.19 10.81
N SER A 226 -21.95 -0.78 11.83
CA SER A 226 -22.55 -0.08 12.96
C SER A 226 -22.17 -0.78 14.26
N TRP A 227 -22.09 -0.02 15.35
CA TRP A 227 -21.89 -0.59 16.67
C TRP A 227 -23.22 -1.10 17.22
N ASP A 228 -23.25 -2.36 17.62
CA ASP A 228 -24.37 -3.01 18.29
C ASP A 228 -24.16 -2.95 19.81
N GLU A 229 -24.91 -2.06 20.47
CA GLU A 229 -24.84 -1.91 21.92
C GLU A 229 -25.40 -3.12 22.69
N ARG A 230 -26.21 -3.99 22.07
CA ARG A 230 -26.73 -5.19 22.76
C ARG A 230 -25.68 -6.29 22.77
N GLU A 231 -25.08 -6.55 21.62
CA GLU A 231 -24.07 -7.61 21.44
C GLU A 231 -22.64 -7.14 21.78
N GLN A 232 -22.49 -5.84 22.09
CA GLN A 232 -21.22 -5.15 22.31
C GLN A 232 -20.21 -5.48 21.21
N THR A 233 -20.66 -5.38 19.95
CA THR A 233 -19.89 -5.79 18.78
C THR A 233 -20.29 -5.02 17.53
N VAL A 234 -19.71 -5.38 16.39
CA VAL A 234 -19.96 -4.71 15.11
C VAL A 234 -20.93 -5.50 14.27
N SER A 235 -21.94 -4.81 13.75
CA SER A 235 -23.01 -5.35 12.89
C SER A 235 -22.93 -4.75 11.49
N LEU A 236 -23.37 -5.51 10.48
CA LEU A 236 -23.53 -4.96 9.12
C LEU A 236 -24.69 -3.98 9.12
N ALA A 237 -24.42 -2.76 8.63
CA ALA A 237 -25.46 -1.80 8.34
C ALA A 237 -26.28 -2.26 7.12
N THR A 238 -27.51 -1.78 7.03
CA THR A 238 -28.33 -1.89 5.81
C THR A 238 -27.76 -0.99 4.72
N TRP A 239 -28.03 -1.32 3.46
CA TRP A 239 -27.69 -0.43 2.35
C TRP A 239 -28.39 0.92 2.51
N PRO A 240 -27.64 2.03 2.55
CA PRO A 240 -28.26 3.35 2.54
C PRO A 240 -28.73 3.68 1.12
N SER A 241 -29.77 4.51 0.98
CA SER A 241 -30.17 5.06 -0.31
C SER A 241 -29.03 5.86 -0.97
N GLN A 242 -28.25 6.57 -0.15
CA GLN A 242 -27.08 7.32 -0.56
C GLN A 242 -25.84 6.89 0.23
N LEU A 243 -24.73 6.64 -0.48
CA LEU A 243 -23.49 6.16 0.13
C LEU A 243 -22.50 7.32 0.34
N ASP A 244 -22.35 7.78 1.59
CA ASP A 244 -21.46 8.89 1.91
C ASP A 244 -20.05 8.46 2.36
N ILE A 245 -19.10 9.41 2.37
CA ILE A 245 -17.71 9.26 2.84
C ILE A 245 -17.33 10.30 3.93
N PRO A 246 -17.89 10.21 5.15
CA PRO A 246 -17.69 11.21 6.21
C PRO A 246 -16.30 11.10 6.90
N ILE A 247 -15.22 11.28 6.13
CA ILE A 247 -13.84 11.11 6.59
C ILE A 247 -13.45 12.12 7.67
N ASP A 248 -14.03 13.32 7.65
CA ASP A 248 -13.79 14.32 8.70
C ASP A 248 -14.15 13.81 10.11
N HIS A 249 -15.07 12.84 10.22
CA HIS A 249 -15.36 12.21 11.49
C HIS A 249 -14.13 11.52 12.07
N HIS A 250 -13.36 10.83 11.23
CA HIS A 250 -12.11 10.19 11.62
C HIS A 250 -11.05 11.21 12.07
N TYR A 251 -10.91 12.32 11.35
CA TYR A 251 -9.98 13.37 11.74
C TYR A 251 -10.36 13.97 13.09
N ARG A 252 -11.65 14.32 13.31
CA ARG A 252 -12.16 14.86 14.58
C ARG A 252 -11.90 13.90 15.73
N TYR A 253 -12.17 12.61 15.53
CA TYR A 253 -11.96 11.58 16.54
C TYR A 253 -10.49 11.52 17.00
N LEU A 254 -9.55 11.47 16.05
CA LEU A 254 -8.13 11.31 16.37
C LEU A 254 -7.50 12.55 17.01
N VAL A 255 -7.99 13.76 16.69
CA VAL A 255 -7.53 15.00 17.35
C VAL A 255 -8.21 15.22 18.71
N SER A 256 -9.25 14.45 19.03
CA SER A 256 -9.94 14.51 20.33
C SER A 256 -9.29 13.60 21.37
N GLU A 257 -9.69 13.78 22.63
CA GLU A 257 -9.34 12.91 23.76
C GLU A 257 -10.26 11.68 23.87
N GLU A 258 -11.30 11.57 23.04
CA GLU A 258 -12.24 10.46 23.10
C GLU A 258 -11.55 9.14 22.77
N ARG A 259 -11.57 8.19 23.70
CA ARG A 259 -11.05 6.83 23.50
C ARG A 259 -11.99 5.84 24.16
N HIS A 260 -12.20 4.70 23.52
CA HIS A 260 -13.00 3.60 24.06
C HIS A 260 -12.08 2.48 24.54
N SER A 261 -12.41 1.85 25.68
CA SER A 261 -11.63 0.72 26.22
C SER A 261 -11.71 -0.54 25.37
N ASN A 262 -12.69 -0.60 24.47
CA ASN A 262 -12.85 -1.68 23.51
C ASN A 262 -12.30 -1.18 22.16
N ASP A 263 -11.19 -1.75 21.72
CA ASP A 263 -10.49 -1.35 20.49
C ASP A 263 -11.36 -1.47 19.23
N LEU A 264 -12.29 -2.43 19.21
CA LEU A 264 -13.23 -2.59 18.10
C LEU A 264 -14.28 -1.47 18.08
N LYS A 265 -14.77 -1.06 19.27
CA LYS A 265 -15.64 0.11 19.42
C LYS A 265 -14.90 1.38 19.02
N ASP A 266 -13.67 1.55 19.53
CA ASP A 266 -12.79 2.68 19.22
C ASP A 266 -12.57 2.81 17.70
N ALA A 267 -12.33 1.69 17.00
CA ALA A 267 -12.15 1.67 15.56
C ALA A 267 -13.42 2.00 14.76
N VAL A 268 -14.60 1.51 15.18
CA VAL A 268 -15.87 1.82 14.50
C VAL A 268 -16.28 3.27 14.74
N VAL A 269 -16.27 3.71 16.01
CA VAL A 269 -16.61 5.09 16.39
C VAL A 269 -15.63 6.07 15.76
N GLY A 270 -14.34 5.72 15.73
CA GLY A 270 -13.33 6.51 15.06
C GLY A 270 -13.45 6.58 13.54
N GLY A 271 -14.43 5.92 12.91
CA GLY A 271 -14.78 6.16 11.50
C GLY A 271 -13.74 5.71 10.47
N VAL A 272 -12.74 4.90 10.86
CA VAL A 272 -11.63 4.54 9.97
C VAL A 272 -12.09 3.75 8.72
N HIS A 273 -13.22 3.04 8.83
CA HIS A 273 -13.81 2.27 7.74
C HIS A 273 -14.33 3.15 6.58
N TYR A 274 -14.60 4.44 6.82
CA TYR A 274 -15.01 5.38 5.76
C TYR A 274 -13.87 5.70 4.78
N LEU A 275 -12.61 5.66 5.23
CA LEU A 275 -11.45 5.85 4.36
C LEU A 275 -11.32 4.70 3.36
N ARG A 276 -11.53 3.47 3.83
CA ARG A 276 -11.56 2.28 2.97
C ARG A 276 -12.66 2.41 1.93
N ARG A 277 -13.87 2.78 2.37
CA ARG A 277 -15.01 3.01 1.47
C ARG A 277 -14.65 4.00 0.37
N ALA A 278 -14.11 5.15 0.74
CA ALA A 278 -13.72 6.19 -0.20
C ALA A 278 -12.70 5.70 -1.22
N TRP A 279 -11.73 4.89 -0.80
CA TRP A 279 -10.74 4.34 -1.71
C TRP A 279 -11.31 3.27 -2.65
N CYS A 280 -12.16 2.37 -2.15
CA CYS A 280 -12.90 1.43 -3.01
C CYS A 280 -13.75 2.16 -4.05
N LEU A 281 -14.46 3.22 -3.66
CA LEU A 281 -15.27 4.04 -4.56
C LEU A 281 -14.42 4.77 -5.61
N SER A 282 -13.25 5.29 -5.22
CA SER A 282 -12.31 5.92 -6.15
C SER A 282 -11.81 4.92 -7.21
N ILE A 283 -11.52 3.67 -6.81
CA ILE A 283 -11.15 2.59 -7.75
C ILE A 283 -12.33 2.26 -8.66
N LEU A 284 -13.55 2.08 -8.13
CA LEU A 284 -14.75 1.79 -8.95
C LEU A 284 -14.99 2.88 -9.98
N ARG A 285 -15.02 4.15 -9.55
CA ARG A 285 -15.28 5.29 -10.43
C ARG A 285 -14.21 5.42 -11.51
N THR A 286 -12.95 5.15 -11.16
CA THR A 286 -11.86 5.10 -12.15
C THR A 286 -12.14 4.06 -13.24
N GLN A 287 -12.58 2.86 -12.88
CA GLN A 287 -12.91 1.83 -13.88
C GLN A 287 -14.08 2.24 -14.77
N GLN A 288 -15.13 2.82 -14.19
CA GLN A 288 -16.30 3.29 -14.92
C GLN A 288 -15.93 4.37 -15.95
N LEU A 289 -15.09 5.34 -15.56
CA LEU A 289 -14.61 6.38 -16.45
C LEU A 289 -13.74 5.83 -17.59
N LEU A 290 -12.88 4.86 -17.30
CA LEU A 290 -12.05 4.19 -18.30
C LEU A 290 -12.87 3.38 -19.29
N GLN A 291 -13.87 2.63 -18.83
CA GLN A 291 -14.75 1.84 -19.68
C GLN A 291 -15.51 2.70 -20.69
N ASN A 292 -15.95 3.88 -20.26
CA ASN A 292 -16.73 4.81 -21.08
C ASN A 292 -15.86 5.70 -21.99
N SER A 293 -14.54 5.62 -21.89
CA SER A 293 -13.61 6.40 -22.71
C SER A 293 -13.11 5.59 -23.90
N THR A 294 -13.58 5.97 -25.08
CA THR A 294 -12.97 5.58 -26.36
C THR A 294 -12.09 6.73 -26.84
N ASP A 295 -10.83 6.44 -27.17
CA ASP A 295 -9.83 7.34 -27.80
C ASP A 295 -8.93 8.19 -26.89
N GLN A 296 -8.32 7.62 -25.84
CA GLN A 296 -7.26 8.29 -25.04
C GLN A 296 -7.61 9.73 -24.59
N ARG A 297 -8.89 10.07 -24.54
CA ARG A 297 -9.36 11.41 -24.18
C ARG A 297 -9.08 11.66 -22.71
N GLU A 298 -8.91 12.93 -22.36
CA GLU A 298 -8.80 13.34 -20.97
C GLU A 298 -10.00 12.79 -20.18
N LEU A 299 -9.70 12.02 -19.14
CA LEU A 299 -10.66 11.59 -18.14
C LEU A 299 -10.74 12.69 -17.10
N GLN A 300 -11.95 13.05 -16.67
CA GLN A 300 -12.13 14.08 -15.66
C GLN A 300 -13.33 13.75 -14.76
N TYR A 301 -13.19 14.07 -13.47
CA TYR A 301 -14.29 14.11 -12.51
C TYR A 301 -15.24 15.25 -12.83
N ASP A 302 -16.52 14.92 -12.92
CA ASP A 302 -17.59 15.93 -13.00
C ASP A 302 -17.78 16.62 -11.64
N ASP A 303 -18.67 17.61 -11.60
CA ASP A 303 -18.94 18.38 -10.37
C ASP A 303 -19.40 17.49 -9.20
N ILE A 304 -20.18 16.44 -9.52
CA ILE A 304 -20.67 15.48 -8.53
C ILE A 304 -19.49 14.68 -7.94
N ASP A 305 -18.63 14.12 -8.78
CA ASP A 305 -17.43 13.40 -8.33
C ASP A 305 -16.50 14.32 -7.53
N ALA A 306 -16.31 15.56 -8.00
CA ALA A 306 -15.44 16.53 -7.36
C ALA A 306 -15.93 16.86 -5.95
N GLU A 307 -17.23 17.11 -5.76
CA GLU A 307 -17.85 17.32 -4.46
C GLU A 307 -17.75 16.06 -3.59
N ARG A 308 -18.14 14.91 -4.13
CA ARG A 308 -18.23 13.65 -3.39
C ARG A 308 -16.88 13.14 -2.91
N PHE A 309 -15.81 13.29 -3.70
CA PHE A 309 -14.45 12.89 -3.30
C PHE A 309 -13.69 13.96 -2.52
N GLN A 310 -14.19 15.20 -2.44
CA GLN A 310 -13.51 16.30 -1.75
C GLN A 310 -13.02 15.94 -0.33
N PRO A 311 -13.77 15.22 0.51
CA PRO A 311 -13.31 14.85 1.87
C PRO A 311 -12.13 13.86 1.89
N PHE A 312 -11.97 13.06 0.83
CA PHE A 312 -10.95 12.01 0.74
C PHE A 312 -9.66 12.48 0.07
N ARG A 313 -9.76 13.40 -0.90
CA ARG A 313 -8.60 13.88 -1.65
C ARG A 313 -7.46 14.40 -0.77
N PRO A 314 -7.67 15.12 0.36
CA PRO A 314 -6.58 15.59 1.21
C PRO A 314 -5.66 14.49 1.75
N ILE A 315 -6.22 13.41 2.30
CA ILE A 315 -5.39 12.30 2.83
C ILE A 315 -4.73 11.51 1.70
N GLY A 316 -5.41 11.33 0.56
CA GLY A 316 -4.82 10.73 -0.63
C GLY A 316 -3.62 11.54 -1.16
N ARG A 317 -3.78 12.86 -1.23
CA ARG A 317 -2.72 13.81 -1.59
C ARG A 317 -1.55 13.75 -0.62
N ALA A 318 -1.80 13.77 0.69
CA ALA A 318 -0.75 13.64 1.70
C ALA A 318 -0.02 12.29 1.63
N TYR A 319 -0.72 11.19 1.33
CA TYR A 319 -0.09 9.89 1.10
C TYR A 319 0.94 9.98 -0.04
N PHE A 320 0.55 10.49 -1.21
CA PHE A 320 1.46 10.57 -2.36
C PHE A 320 2.55 11.63 -2.18
N LEU A 321 2.28 12.74 -1.51
CA LEU A 321 3.33 13.67 -1.10
C LEU A 321 4.37 12.99 -0.19
N GLN A 322 3.93 12.13 0.75
CA GLN A 322 4.86 11.37 1.59
C GLN A 322 5.65 10.32 0.79
N VAL A 323 5.07 9.72 -0.25
CA VAL A 323 5.80 8.86 -1.21
C VAL A 323 6.90 9.65 -1.90
N LEU A 324 6.57 10.85 -2.41
CA LEU A 324 7.50 11.73 -3.11
C LEU A 324 8.63 12.23 -2.19
N LEU A 325 8.30 12.59 -0.94
CA LEU A 325 9.30 12.95 0.07
C LEU A 325 10.23 11.76 0.38
N ALA A 326 9.66 10.58 0.58
CA ALA A 326 10.43 9.37 0.85
C ALA A 326 11.37 9.04 -0.33
N HIS A 327 10.91 9.24 -1.57
CA HIS A 327 11.74 9.10 -2.76
C HIS A 327 12.95 10.04 -2.70
N ALA A 328 12.72 11.35 -2.58
CA ALA A 328 13.80 12.36 -2.56
C ALA A 328 14.89 12.03 -1.51
N LEU A 329 14.49 11.77 -0.26
CA LEU A 329 15.42 11.47 0.82
C LEU A 329 16.18 10.15 0.62
N ARG A 330 15.52 9.12 0.07
CA ARG A 330 16.14 7.81 -0.18
C ARG A 330 17.09 7.84 -1.36
N SER A 331 16.77 8.59 -2.41
CA SER A 331 17.65 8.80 -3.54
C SER A 331 18.96 9.44 -3.08
N GLU A 332 18.90 10.47 -2.24
CA GLU A 332 20.10 11.09 -1.65
C GLU A 332 20.93 10.11 -0.82
N LEU A 333 20.29 9.32 0.07
CA LEU A 333 20.99 8.31 0.88
C LEU A 333 21.65 7.25 -0.01
N TRP A 334 20.96 6.82 -1.08
CA TRP A 334 21.48 5.86 -2.03
C TRP A 334 22.71 6.43 -2.77
N GLY A 335 22.62 7.68 -3.22
CA GLY A 335 23.73 8.37 -3.87
C GLY A 335 24.93 8.54 -2.95
N LEU A 336 24.69 8.88 -1.68
CA LEU A 336 25.73 8.91 -0.64
C LEU A 336 26.42 7.54 -0.49
N SER A 337 25.63 6.47 -0.45
CA SER A 337 26.13 5.12 -0.24
C SER A 337 26.96 4.63 -1.44
N ALA A 338 26.50 4.95 -2.66
CA ALA A 338 27.26 4.71 -3.87
C ALA A 338 28.58 5.50 -3.90
N HIS A 339 28.57 6.74 -3.42
CA HIS A 339 29.77 7.57 -3.27
C HIS A 339 30.75 6.96 -2.26
N LEU A 340 30.32 6.68 -1.03
CA LEU A 340 31.18 6.15 0.03
C LEU A 340 31.75 4.77 -0.29
N LYS A 341 30.98 3.91 -0.99
CA LYS A 341 31.45 2.60 -1.46
C LYS A 341 32.64 2.73 -2.40
N ARG A 342 32.66 3.78 -3.24
CA ARG A 342 33.75 4.05 -4.19
C ARG A 342 35.01 4.53 -3.49
N GLU A 343 34.87 5.31 -2.42
CA GLU A 343 35.98 5.86 -1.63
C GLU A 343 36.51 4.87 -0.57
N ALA A 344 35.92 3.67 -0.44
CA ALA A 344 36.38 2.64 0.48
C ALA A 344 37.74 2.05 0.01
N PRO A 345 38.67 1.72 0.94
CA PRO A 345 38.54 1.77 2.40
C PRO A 345 38.96 3.12 3.03
N GLY A 346 39.39 4.11 2.24
CA GLY A 346 39.90 5.40 2.73
C GLY A 346 38.84 6.21 3.48
N GLY A 347 37.58 6.11 3.05
CA GLY A 347 36.46 6.86 3.62
C GLY A 347 36.56 8.35 3.32
N THR A 348 35.44 9.07 3.45
CA THR A 348 35.38 10.52 3.25
C THR A 348 34.85 11.15 4.52
N ALA A 349 35.57 12.13 5.07
CA ALA A 349 35.07 12.85 6.25
C ALA A 349 33.79 13.61 5.87
N ARG A 350 32.83 13.71 6.80
CA ARG A 350 31.55 14.41 6.55
C ARG A 350 31.74 15.85 6.06
N SER A 351 32.70 16.57 6.63
CA SER A 351 33.05 17.93 6.19
C SER A 351 33.60 17.97 4.76
N GLU A 352 34.38 16.97 4.35
CA GLU A 352 34.93 16.86 3.00
C GLU A 352 33.85 16.48 1.98
N LEU A 353 32.94 15.58 2.37
CA LEU A 353 31.78 15.21 1.57
C LEU A 353 30.90 16.43 1.25
N LEU A 354 30.55 17.21 2.28
CA LEU A 354 29.70 18.41 2.11
C LEU A 354 30.41 19.52 1.33
N ALA A 355 31.72 19.72 1.57
CA ALA A 355 32.53 20.69 0.84
C ALA A 355 32.75 20.29 -0.63
N GLY A 356 32.80 18.98 -0.92
CA GLY A 356 32.98 18.44 -2.27
C GLY A 356 31.75 18.58 -3.17
N LEU A 357 30.55 18.77 -2.59
CA LEU A 357 29.35 19.09 -3.36
C LEU A 357 29.49 20.46 -4.05
N ARG A 358 29.40 20.49 -5.38
CA ARG A 358 29.76 21.66 -6.18
C ARG A 358 28.59 22.60 -6.35
N GLU A 359 28.73 23.80 -5.80
CA GLU A 359 27.72 24.86 -5.86
C GLU A 359 27.24 25.19 -7.30
N PRO A 360 28.11 25.38 -8.31
CA PRO A 360 27.64 25.67 -9.67
C PRO A 360 26.72 24.58 -10.22
N ILE A 361 27.05 23.31 -9.97
CA ILE A 361 26.23 22.17 -10.41
C ILE A 361 24.89 22.15 -9.69
N ILE A 362 24.88 22.43 -8.38
CA ILE A 362 23.64 22.44 -7.60
C ILE A 362 22.68 23.50 -8.13
N VAL A 363 23.18 24.72 -8.34
CA VAL A 363 22.37 25.83 -8.81
C VAL A 363 21.88 25.58 -10.24
N ASP A 364 22.75 25.13 -11.16
CA ASP A 364 22.38 24.89 -12.56
C ASP A 364 21.37 23.75 -12.69
N GLU A 365 21.55 22.64 -11.98
CA GLU A 365 20.63 21.50 -12.03
C GLU A 365 19.29 21.82 -11.34
N ALA A 366 19.30 22.61 -10.27
CA ALA A 366 18.06 23.08 -9.66
C ALA A 366 17.22 23.92 -10.65
N ASN A 367 17.86 24.84 -11.38
CA ASN A 367 17.20 25.62 -12.43
C ASN A 367 16.73 24.74 -13.59
N ALA A 368 17.54 23.76 -14.02
CA ALA A 368 17.19 22.85 -15.11
C ALA A 368 15.94 22.03 -14.79
N VAL A 369 15.85 21.49 -13.57
CA VAL A 369 14.71 20.67 -13.15
C VAL A 369 13.40 21.44 -13.06
N LEU A 370 13.43 22.73 -12.73
CA LEU A 370 12.23 23.59 -12.76
C LEU A 370 11.73 23.85 -14.19
N ASN A 371 12.49 23.46 -15.22
CA ASN A 371 12.10 23.54 -16.63
C ASN A 371 11.94 22.15 -17.26
N THR A 372 11.61 21.14 -16.44
CA THR A 372 11.36 19.78 -16.92
C THR A 372 10.16 19.74 -17.86
N GLU A 373 10.30 19.05 -18.99
CA GLU A 373 9.24 18.85 -19.98
C GLU A 373 8.68 17.43 -19.91
N THR A 374 7.38 17.29 -20.13
CA THR A 374 6.71 16.00 -20.31
C THR A 374 6.32 15.80 -21.76
N ARG A 375 6.57 14.61 -22.31
CA ARG A 375 6.11 14.20 -23.63
C ARG A 375 5.18 13.01 -23.50
N LEU A 376 4.02 13.07 -24.16
CA LEU A 376 3.08 11.97 -24.17
C LEU A 376 3.47 10.93 -25.23
N ASN A 377 3.26 9.67 -24.90
CA ASN A 377 3.47 8.52 -25.77
C ASN A 377 2.12 7.91 -26.15
N ASP A 378 2.13 7.04 -27.17
CA ASP A 378 0.91 6.40 -27.68
C ASP A 378 0.41 5.24 -26.81
N GLU A 379 1.17 4.80 -25.80
CA GLU A 379 0.79 3.67 -24.95
C GLU A 379 -0.19 4.08 -23.85
N ARG A 380 -1.00 3.14 -23.37
CA ARG A 380 -1.99 3.39 -22.32
C ARG A 380 -1.35 3.33 -20.92
N MET A 381 -1.70 4.28 -20.04
CA MET A 381 -1.33 4.20 -18.63
C MET A 381 -1.95 2.98 -17.94
N SER A 382 -1.26 2.44 -16.93
CA SER A 382 -1.87 1.44 -16.05
C SER A 382 -3.10 2.04 -15.34
N GLN A 383 -4.16 1.24 -15.15
CA GLN A 383 -5.36 1.68 -14.43
C GLN A 383 -5.06 2.16 -13.00
N SER A 384 -3.99 1.64 -12.39
CA SER A 384 -3.52 2.08 -11.06
C SER A 384 -2.92 3.48 -11.08
N SER A 385 -2.23 3.83 -12.17
CA SER A 385 -1.69 5.17 -12.39
C SER A 385 -2.82 6.16 -12.68
N VAL A 386 -3.81 5.76 -13.48
CA VAL A 386 -5.02 6.57 -13.74
C VAL A 386 -5.77 6.86 -12.44
N ALA A 387 -5.97 5.85 -11.59
CA ALA A 387 -6.64 6.03 -10.30
C ALA A 387 -5.90 7.01 -9.38
N LYS A 388 -4.56 6.96 -9.37
CA LYS A 388 -3.71 7.92 -8.66
C LYS A 388 -3.92 9.34 -9.20
N GLU A 389 -3.82 9.55 -10.51
CA GLU A 389 -3.94 10.89 -11.11
C GLU A 389 -5.35 11.47 -10.91
N LEU A 390 -6.40 10.67 -11.06
CA LEU A 390 -7.77 11.10 -10.76
C LEU A 390 -7.96 11.47 -9.28
N LEU A 391 -7.40 10.70 -8.34
CA LEU A 391 -7.46 11.04 -6.92
C LEU A 391 -6.73 12.37 -6.62
N LEU A 392 -5.56 12.59 -7.23
CA LEU A 392 -4.73 13.77 -7.01
C LEU A 392 -5.31 15.00 -7.70
N ALA A 393 -5.40 14.95 -9.03
CA ALA A 393 -5.75 16.05 -9.92
C ALA A 393 -7.24 16.12 -10.23
N GLY A 394 -7.95 14.99 -10.24
CA GLY A 394 -9.34 14.91 -10.68
C GLY A 394 -9.48 14.83 -12.19
N ARG A 395 -8.35 14.82 -12.92
CA ARG A 395 -8.29 14.63 -14.36
C ARG A 395 -6.98 13.95 -14.77
N VAL A 396 -6.96 13.30 -15.93
CA VAL A 396 -5.76 12.69 -16.53
C VAL A 396 -6.02 12.28 -17.99
N THR A 397 -5.07 12.54 -18.88
CA THR A 397 -4.99 11.86 -20.18
C THR A 397 -4.39 10.46 -19.98
N PRO A 398 -5.10 9.35 -20.28
CA PRO A 398 -4.68 7.99 -19.90
C PRO A 398 -3.59 7.41 -20.80
N THR A 399 -2.55 8.20 -21.11
CA THR A 399 -1.42 7.90 -21.98
C THR A 399 -0.10 7.90 -21.20
N THR A 400 0.83 7.00 -21.53
CA THR A 400 2.15 7.00 -20.90
C THR A 400 2.92 8.25 -21.29
N TYR A 401 3.99 8.54 -20.56
CA TYR A 401 4.74 9.77 -20.70
C TYR A 401 6.23 9.55 -20.51
N GLU A 402 7.03 10.45 -21.06
CA GLU A 402 8.47 10.57 -20.86
C GLU A 402 8.80 11.94 -20.27
N THR A 403 9.74 11.96 -19.32
CA THR A 403 10.19 13.18 -18.66
C THR A 403 11.60 13.52 -19.14
N THR A 404 11.81 14.76 -19.58
CA THR A 404 13.15 15.23 -20.01
C THR A 404 13.57 16.48 -19.24
N VAL A 405 14.83 16.48 -18.77
CA VAL A 405 15.43 17.65 -18.10
C VAL A 405 16.37 18.36 -19.09
N PRO A 406 16.18 19.67 -19.34
CA PRO A 406 17.01 20.43 -20.27
C PRO A 406 18.48 20.49 -19.81
N GLY A 407 19.43 20.41 -20.75
CA GLY A 407 20.87 20.34 -20.46
C GLY A 407 21.52 21.67 -20.05
N THR A 408 21.00 22.80 -20.51
CA THR A 408 21.50 24.15 -20.15
C THR A 408 20.32 25.10 -20.01
N THR A 409 20.19 25.72 -18.85
CA THR A 409 19.20 26.77 -18.60
C THR A 409 19.91 28.03 -18.11
N SER A 410 19.32 29.20 -18.36
CA SER A 410 19.82 30.44 -17.75
C SER A 410 19.63 30.35 -16.24
N THR A 411 20.70 30.49 -15.45
CA THR A 411 20.62 30.56 -13.99
C THR A 411 19.75 31.75 -13.57
N ARG A 412 18.57 31.49 -13.01
CA ARG A 412 17.60 32.52 -12.58
C ARG A 412 17.34 32.49 -11.09
N TYR A 413 17.31 31.29 -10.49
CA TYR A 413 16.98 31.08 -9.09
C TYR A 413 18.25 30.65 -8.35
N THR A 414 18.65 31.41 -7.33
CA THR A 414 19.91 31.17 -6.60
C THR A 414 19.71 31.03 -5.08
N THR A 415 18.55 31.43 -4.57
CA THR A 415 18.17 31.34 -3.16
C THR A 415 16.99 30.40 -2.94
N LEU A 416 16.73 30.02 -1.67
CA LEU A 416 15.54 29.28 -1.28
C LEU A 416 14.26 30.01 -1.68
N GLY A 417 14.18 31.31 -1.39
CA GLY A 417 13.03 32.17 -1.70
C GLY A 417 12.70 32.20 -3.18
N ASP A 418 13.72 32.32 -4.04
CA ASP A 418 13.54 32.31 -5.50
C ASP A 418 12.83 31.03 -5.99
N VAL A 419 13.26 29.87 -5.47
CA VAL A 419 12.67 28.57 -5.84
C VAL A 419 11.29 28.41 -5.23
N GLN A 420 11.09 28.86 -3.99
CA GLN A 420 9.78 28.83 -3.33
C GLN A 420 8.76 29.71 -4.06
N ASP A 421 9.13 30.92 -4.46
CA ASP A 421 8.28 31.85 -5.22
C ASP A 421 7.91 31.26 -6.59
N TRP A 422 8.87 30.59 -7.24
CA TRP A 422 8.60 29.88 -8.48
C TRP A 422 7.60 28.74 -8.26
N LEU A 423 7.82 27.90 -7.24
CA LEU A 423 6.93 26.78 -6.90
C LEU A 423 5.53 27.27 -6.51
N ASP A 424 5.43 28.40 -5.81
CA ASP A 424 4.17 29.03 -5.45
C ASP A 424 3.40 29.51 -6.68
N SER A 425 4.11 30.10 -7.64
CA SER A 425 3.51 30.65 -8.85
C SER A 425 3.14 29.60 -9.89
N ASN A 426 3.84 28.45 -9.91
CA ASN A 426 3.72 27.48 -11.00
C ASN A 426 3.18 26.10 -10.60
N LEU A 427 3.14 25.76 -9.31
CA LEU A 427 2.77 24.41 -8.86
C LEU A 427 1.78 24.44 -7.67
N THR A 428 1.97 25.39 -6.76
CA THR A 428 1.28 25.37 -5.47
C THR A 428 -0.22 25.60 -5.60
N GLY A 429 -1.01 24.65 -5.08
CA GLY A 429 -2.47 24.70 -5.12
C GLY A 429 -3.11 24.13 -6.38
N GLU A 430 -2.32 23.94 -7.44
CA GLU A 430 -2.75 23.24 -8.64
C GLU A 430 -2.27 21.80 -8.61
N TRP A 431 -3.22 20.87 -8.47
CA TRP A 431 -2.91 19.44 -8.54
C TRP A 431 -2.98 19.01 -10.00
N ARG A 432 -1.83 19.08 -10.68
CA ARG A 432 -1.71 18.74 -12.09
C ARG A 432 -1.39 17.25 -12.27
N PRO A 433 -1.99 16.56 -13.27
CA PRO A 433 -1.63 15.19 -13.58
C PRO A 433 -0.23 15.12 -14.18
N THR A 434 0.41 13.95 -14.12
CA THR A 434 1.70 13.71 -14.77
C THR A 434 1.71 13.98 -16.26
N THR A 435 0.54 13.89 -16.91
CA THR A 435 0.39 14.06 -18.36
C THR A 435 0.21 15.50 -18.82
N ASP A 436 0.23 16.47 -17.91
CA ASP A 436 0.35 17.88 -18.28
C ASP A 436 1.77 18.17 -18.81
N ASP A 437 1.86 19.17 -19.69
CA ASP A 437 3.12 19.67 -20.28
C ASP A 437 3.99 20.47 -19.28
N SER A 438 3.46 20.75 -18.09
CA SER A 438 4.11 21.54 -17.05
C SER A 438 4.67 20.71 -15.90
N VAL A 439 5.63 21.28 -15.18
CA VAL A 439 6.26 20.64 -14.02
C VAL A 439 5.25 20.36 -12.92
N ASN A 440 5.31 19.15 -12.35
CA ASN A 440 4.56 18.70 -11.19
C ASN A 440 5.45 17.81 -10.30
N CYS A 441 5.00 17.45 -9.11
CA CYS A 441 5.86 16.71 -8.18
C CYS A 441 6.32 15.33 -8.71
N TRP A 442 5.56 14.69 -9.59
CA TRP A 442 5.93 13.40 -10.18
C TRP A 442 6.94 13.55 -11.32
N THR A 443 6.85 14.59 -12.13
CA THR A 443 7.89 14.86 -13.13
C THR A 443 9.21 15.22 -12.45
N LEU A 444 9.18 15.91 -11.30
CA LEU A 444 10.36 16.14 -10.45
C LEU A 444 10.96 14.84 -9.87
N LEU A 445 10.11 13.86 -9.55
CA LEU A 445 10.58 12.52 -9.16
C LEU A 445 11.37 11.87 -10.30
N HIS A 446 10.81 11.82 -11.51
CA HIS A 446 11.49 11.23 -12.67
C HIS A 446 12.75 12.00 -13.06
N ALA A 447 12.73 13.33 -12.94
CA ALA A 447 13.92 14.15 -13.12
C ALA A 447 15.04 13.75 -12.15
N THR A 448 14.72 13.41 -10.89
CA THR A 448 15.68 12.88 -9.92
C THR A 448 16.21 11.51 -10.34
N GLU A 449 15.34 10.61 -10.81
CA GLU A 449 15.71 9.26 -11.27
C GLU A 449 16.71 9.28 -12.44
N LEU A 450 16.60 10.26 -13.33
CA LEU A 450 17.56 10.47 -14.43
C LEU A 450 19.00 10.76 -13.97
N SER A 451 19.22 11.02 -12.67
CA SER A 451 20.57 11.19 -12.11
C SER A 451 21.25 9.87 -11.75
N PHE A 452 20.49 8.77 -11.63
CA PHE A 452 21.01 7.51 -11.08
C PHE A 452 22.08 6.89 -11.96
N GLU A 453 21.90 6.90 -13.28
CA GLU A 453 22.89 6.37 -14.22
C GLU A 453 24.24 7.10 -14.10
N SER A 454 24.20 8.42 -13.90
CA SER A 454 25.41 9.22 -13.71
C SER A 454 26.15 8.87 -12.41
N VAL A 455 25.41 8.57 -11.34
CA VAL A 455 25.99 8.17 -10.04
C VAL A 455 26.65 6.80 -10.12
N GLU A 456 26.06 5.87 -10.87
CA GLU A 456 26.62 4.53 -11.10
C GLU A 456 27.82 4.54 -12.03
N ALA A 457 27.74 5.31 -13.13
CA ALA A 457 28.79 5.38 -14.15
C ALA A 457 30.03 6.17 -13.70
N ALA A 458 29.92 7.00 -12.66
CA ALA A 458 31.04 7.79 -12.15
C ALA A 458 32.22 6.90 -11.76
N SER A 459 33.38 7.17 -12.37
CA SER A 459 34.60 6.36 -12.23
C SER A 459 35.69 7.09 -11.46
N THR A 460 35.69 8.42 -11.46
CA THR A 460 36.64 9.25 -10.70
C THR A 460 35.97 9.94 -9.51
N PRO A 461 36.73 10.35 -8.46
CA PRO A 461 36.17 11.12 -7.34
C PRO A 461 35.48 12.43 -7.79
N SER A 462 36.06 13.11 -8.79
CA SER A 462 35.46 14.32 -9.37
C SER A 462 34.12 14.04 -10.04
N GLU A 463 34.01 12.96 -10.83
CA GLU A 463 32.75 12.53 -11.43
C GLU A 463 31.73 12.12 -10.38
N ALA A 464 32.17 11.43 -9.32
CA ALA A 464 31.30 11.01 -8.22
C ALA A 464 30.71 12.21 -7.47
N PHE A 465 31.51 13.25 -7.20
CA PHE A 465 31.00 14.50 -6.63
C PHE A 465 30.07 15.25 -7.57
N ASN A 466 30.35 15.28 -8.88
CA ASN A 466 29.46 15.90 -9.86
C ASN A 466 28.10 15.20 -9.91
N ALA A 467 28.10 13.87 -9.99
CA ALA A 467 26.89 13.07 -10.04
C ALA A 467 26.08 13.17 -8.74
N LEU A 468 26.74 13.16 -7.58
CA LEU A 468 26.09 13.38 -6.29
C LEU A 468 25.53 14.79 -6.16
N SER A 469 26.26 15.82 -6.61
CA SER A 469 25.79 17.22 -6.59
C SER A 469 24.53 17.39 -7.44
N LYS A 470 24.51 16.76 -8.62
CA LYS A 470 23.34 16.73 -9.50
C LYS A 470 22.16 16.05 -8.81
N LEU A 471 22.36 14.86 -8.26
CA LEU A 471 21.31 14.13 -7.55
C LEU A 471 20.71 14.96 -6.41
N VAL A 472 21.56 15.50 -5.52
CA VAL A 472 21.18 16.33 -4.37
C VAL A 472 20.41 17.59 -4.81
N ALA A 473 20.77 18.20 -5.94
CA ALA A 473 20.06 19.36 -6.47
C ALA A 473 18.64 19.02 -6.89
N ARG A 474 18.47 17.93 -7.66
CA ARG A 474 17.16 17.51 -8.19
C ARG A 474 16.22 17.06 -7.06
N SER A 475 16.74 16.28 -6.11
CA SER A 475 16.00 15.83 -4.93
C SER A 475 15.64 16.99 -4.00
N THR A 476 16.49 18.01 -3.86
CA THR A 476 16.19 19.23 -3.09
C THR A 476 14.98 19.95 -3.69
N VAL A 477 14.96 20.17 -5.02
CA VAL A 477 13.81 20.79 -5.69
C VAL A 477 12.53 19.95 -5.54
N GLN A 478 12.63 18.62 -5.69
CA GLN A 478 11.52 17.70 -5.46
C GLN A 478 10.97 17.83 -4.02
N LEU A 479 11.86 17.84 -3.02
CA LEU A 479 11.50 17.99 -1.60
C LEU A 479 10.81 19.32 -1.33
N LEU A 480 11.36 20.43 -1.85
CA LEU A 480 10.76 21.76 -1.71
C LEU A 480 9.37 21.81 -2.34
N ALA A 481 9.19 21.27 -3.54
CA ALA A 481 7.87 21.20 -4.19
C ALA A 481 6.85 20.42 -3.34
N VAL A 482 7.27 19.30 -2.76
CA VAL A 482 6.43 18.50 -1.85
C VAL A 482 6.04 19.29 -0.60
N VAL A 483 6.99 20.01 0.01
CA VAL A 483 6.73 20.85 1.20
C VAL A 483 5.76 21.98 0.88
N ARG A 484 5.95 22.70 -0.23
CA ARG A 484 5.04 23.79 -0.64
C ARG A 484 3.63 23.28 -0.88
N GLN A 485 3.49 22.15 -1.58
CA GLN A 485 2.17 21.56 -1.83
C GLN A 485 1.49 21.08 -0.53
N TYR A 486 2.26 20.54 0.42
CA TYR A 486 1.76 20.17 1.74
C TYR A 486 1.30 21.39 2.57
N ASN A 487 2.10 22.46 2.56
CA ASN A 487 1.76 23.70 3.27
C ASN A 487 0.48 24.33 2.69
N HIS A 488 0.33 24.37 1.37
CA HIS A 488 -0.92 24.81 0.74
C HIS A 488 -2.11 23.93 1.11
N LEU A 489 -1.94 22.60 1.07
CA LEU A 489 -2.99 21.64 1.44
C LEU A 489 -3.48 21.84 2.89
N THR A 490 -2.58 22.14 3.81
CA THR A 490 -2.90 22.29 5.24
C THR A 490 -3.39 23.68 5.62
N THR A 491 -2.95 24.73 4.91
CA THR A 491 -3.39 26.12 5.15
C THR A 491 -4.90 26.31 4.92
N HIS A 492 -5.51 25.50 4.05
CA HIS A 492 -6.93 25.57 3.72
C HIS A 492 -7.79 24.53 4.48
N ASN A 493 -7.19 23.75 5.39
CA ASN A 493 -7.90 22.72 6.15
C ASN A 493 -7.28 22.49 7.54
N ASP A 494 -7.70 23.31 8.51
CA ASP A 494 -7.20 23.27 9.89
C ASP A 494 -7.44 21.93 10.60
N LEU A 495 -8.57 21.28 10.32
CA LEU A 495 -8.87 19.96 10.89
C LEU A 495 -7.86 18.92 10.41
N PHE A 496 -7.60 18.90 9.10
CA PHE A 496 -6.64 18.01 8.48
C PHE A 496 -5.20 18.30 8.95
N ASN A 497 -4.83 19.57 9.08
CA ASN A 497 -3.51 19.96 9.62
C ASN A 497 -3.31 19.41 11.05
N ARG A 498 -4.28 19.62 11.95
CA ARG A 498 -4.23 19.08 13.32
C ARG A 498 -4.14 17.55 13.34
N TYR A 499 -4.88 16.88 12.46
CA TYR A 499 -4.78 15.43 12.29
C TYR A 499 -3.36 14.99 11.88
N MET A 500 -2.79 15.62 10.84
CA MET A 500 -1.44 15.29 10.36
C MET A 500 -0.37 15.51 11.44
N GLN A 501 -0.47 16.62 12.19
CA GLN A 501 0.41 16.90 13.32
C GLN A 501 0.27 15.86 14.43
N ALA A 502 -0.96 15.51 14.82
CA ALA A 502 -1.22 14.54 15.88
C ALA A 502 -0.68 13.14 15.54
N GLN A 503 -0.85 12.70 14.29
CA GLN A 503 -0.47 11.34 13.87
C GLN A 503 0.99 11.20 13.45
N TYR A 504 1.53 12.20 12.75
CA TYR A 504 2.82 12.09 12.08
C TYR A 504 3.85 13.14 12.53
N GLY A 505 3.45 14.13 13.32
CA GLY A 505 4.31 15.24 13.72
C GLY A 505 5.52 14.89 14.58
N ARG A 506 5.62 13.67 15.14
CA ARG A 506 6.81 13.22 15.89
C ARG A 506 7.81 12.42 15.06
N ARG A 507 7.47 12.10 13.81
CA ARG A 507 8.30 11.21 12.97
C ARG A 507 9.28 12.06 12.16
N PRO A 508 10.60 11.85 12.29
CA PRO A 508 11.61 12.69 11.63
C PRO A 508 11.34 12.84 10.14
N SER A 509 11.25 11.76 9.37
CA SER A 509 11.04 11.81 7.91
C SER A 509 9.59 12.03 7.44
N SER A 510 8.74 12.62 8.28
CA SER A 510 7.36 12.94 7.90
C SER A 510 7.26 14.27 7.15
N LEU A 511 6.20 14.43 6.34
CA LEU A 511 5.84 15.71 5.73
C LEU A 511 5.79 16.86 6.76
N VAL A 512 5.19 16.60 7.93
CA VAL A 512 5.05 17.59 9.01
C VAL A 512 6.41 18.10 9.48
N GLN A 513 7.32 17.19 9.83
CA GLN A 513 8.63 17.53 10.35
C GLN A 513 9.54 18.16 9.30
N THR A 514 9.47 17.67 8.06
CA THR A 514 10.25 18.27 6.96
C THR A 514 9.73 19.67 6.60
N ALA A 515 8.42 19.89 6.59
CA ALA A 515 7.85 21.22 6.38
C ALA A 515 8.27 22.20 7.49
N GLN A 516 8.12 21.79 8.75
CA GLN A 516 8.58 22.59 9.91
C GLN A 516 10.07 22.91 9.84
N TYR A 517 10.89 21.96 9.41
CA TYR A 517 12.33 22.17 9.23
C TYR A 517 12.63 23.20 8.13
N VAL A 518 12.02 23.05 6.94
CA VAL A 518 12.21 24.01 5.83
C VAL A 518 11.76 25.42 6.21
N ASP A 519 10.67 25.55 6.99
CA ASP A 519 10.18 26.84 7.48
C ASP A 519 11.15 27.54 8.45
N THR A 520 12.15 26.83 9.01
CA THR A 520 13.21 27.44 9.84
C THR A 520 14.36 28.04 9.02
N ILE A 521 14.47 27.70 7.73
CA ILE A 521 15.55 28.17 6.87
C ILE A 521 15.16 29.54 6.28
N PRO A 522 15.99 30.58 6.45
CA PRO A 522 15.69 31.90 5.88
C PRO A 522 15.61 31.87 4.34
N PRO A 523 14.62 32.54 3.71
CA PRO A 523 14.46 32.54 2.25
C PRO A 523 15.69 33.02 1.47
N GLU A 524 16.49 33.93 2.03
CA GLU A 524 17.71 34.48 1.44
C GLU A 524 18.89 33.49 1.41
N THR A 525 18.76 32.32 2.02
CA THR A 525 19.81 31.30 2.06
C THR A 525 20.08 30.77 0.65
N SER A 526 21.38 30.64 0.28
CA SER A 526 21.76 30.12 -1.04
C SER A 526 21.31 28.68 -1.24
N LEU A 527 20.89 28.32 -2.46
CA LEU A 527 20.46 26.96 -2.77
C LEU A 527 21.52 25.90 -2.48
N SER A 528 22.79 26.24 -2.69
CA SER A 528 23.93 25.38 -2.35
C SER A 528 23.99 25.05 -0.86
N THR A 529 23.74 26.05 0.00
CA THR A 529 23.70 25.90 1.46
C THR A 529 22.46 25.10 1.87
N VAL A 530 21.30 25.41 1.30
CA VAL A 530 20.04 24.70 1.57
C VAL A 530 20.16 23.20 1.23
N ALA A 531 20.67 22.89 0.05
CA ALA A 531 20.83 21.51 -0.42
C ALA A 531 21.79 20.71 0.47
N ARG A 532 22.91 21.34 0.89
CA ARG A 532 23.85 20.73 1.84
C ARG A 532 23.22 20.50 3.21
N GLN A 533 22.49 21.49 3.75
CA GLN A 533 21.80 21.39 5.04
C GLN A 533 20.71 20.32 5.02
N LEU A 534 19.91 20.23 3.95
CA LEU A 534 18.91 19.18 3.81
C LEU A 534 19.55 17.79 3.75
N PHE A 535 20.58 17.63 2.92
CA PHE A 535 21.32 16.37 2.82
C PHE A 535 21.96 15.97 4.16
N GLU A 536 22.51 16.93 4.89
CA GLU A 536 23.11 16.73 6.19
C GLU A 536 22.07 16.36 7.25
N ASP A 537 21.10 17.23 7.50
CA ASP A 537 20.21 17.14 8.66
C ASP A 537 19.06 16.15 8.44
N ARG A 538 18.59 16.01 7.19
CA ARG A 538 17.39 15.22 6.87
C ARG A 538 17.70 13.85 6.32
N VAL A 539 18.90 13.64 5.77
CA VAL A 539 19.34 12.34 5.26
C VAL A 539 20.39 11.73 6.18
N ILE A 540 21.54 12.39 6.37
CA ILE A 540 22.64 11.81 7.17
C ILE A 540 22.25 11.71 8.65
N ASP A 541 21.74 12.77 9.26
CA ASP A 541 21.46 12.77 10.70
C ASP A 541 20.24 11.94 11.08
N VAL A 542 19.18 11.97 10.28
CA VAL A 542 18.04 11.08 10.48
C VAL A 542 18.46 9.61 10.31
N HIS A 543 19.31 9.31 9.32
CA HIS A 543 19.87 7.97 9.18
C HIS A 543 20.68 7.54 10.40
N ASN A 544 21.59 8.40 10.87
CA ASN A 544 22.39 8.17 12.07
C ASN A 544 21.50 7.96 13.31
N GLN A 545 20.46 8.76 13.47
CA GLN A 545 19.49 8.61 14.57
C GLN A 545 18.79 7.25 14.49
N VAL A 546 18.31 6.85 13.31
CA VAL A 546 17.66 5.55 13.12
C VAL A 546 18.64 4.39 13.40
N VAL A 547 19.90 4.52 13.01
CA VAL A 547 20.94 3.52 13.33
C VAL A 547 21.21 3.48 14.84
N GLN A 548 21.34 4.63 15.51
CA GLN A 548 21.52 4.71 16.96
C GLN A 548 20.33 4.10 17.72
N ASP A 549 19.10 4.42 17.31
CA ASP A 549 17.88 3.84 17.86
C ASP A 549 17.89 2.30 17.77
N ARG A 550 18.44 1.73 16.68
CA ARG A 550 18.57 0.27 16.51
C ARG A 550 19.62 -0.34 17.42
N LEU A 551 20.74 0.35 17.62
CA LEU A 551 21.89 -0.20 18.33
C LEU A 551 21.61 -0.33 19.84
N GLY A 552 20.78 0.54 20.43
CA GLY A 552 20.52 0.53 21.87
C GLY A 552 21.80 0.66 22.72
N SER A 553 21.69 0.63 24.05
CA SER A 553 22.84 0.77 24.97
C SER A 553 23.62 -0.54 25.21
N GLY A 554 23.62 -1.47 24.25
CA GLY A 554 24.27 -2.79 24.36
C GLY A 554 25.55 -2.90 23.53
N PRO A 555 26.45 -3.88 23.82
CA PRO A 555 27.71 -4.01 23.10
C PRO A 555 27.45 -4.38 21.64
N ILE A 556 27.99 -3.54 20.77
CA ILE A 556 27.79 -3.45 19.32
C ILE A 556 28.35 -4.71 18.62
N SER A 557 27.46 -5.53 18.08
CA SER A 557 27.80 -6.47 17.00
C SER A 557 26.94 -6.14 15.77
N LEU A 558 27.61 -5.51 14.80
CA LEU A 558 27.28 -5.33 13.38
C LEU A 558 25.89 -5.82 12.92
N VAL A 559 24.98 -4.85 12.78
CA VAL A 559 23.64 -5.01 12.18
C VAL A 559 23.74 -4.83 10.67
N PHE A 560 23.94 -5.91 9.93
CA PHE A 560 23.66 -5.95 8.49
C PHE A 560 22.74 -7.14 8.19
N GLY A 561 21.43 -6.92 8.41
CA GLY A 561 20.36 -7.84 8.03
C GLY A 561 19.52 -7.19 6.94
N VAL A 562 19.64 -7.70 5.72
CA VAL A 562 19.17 -7.09 4.48
C VAL A 562 18.01 -7.93 3.97
N GLY A 563 16.80 -7.37 3.94
CA GLY A 563 15.63 -8.09 3.43
C GLY A 563 14.27 -7.46 3.69
N ALA A 564 14.15 -6.12 3.76
CA ALA A 564 12.86 -5.48 4.02
C ALA A 564 12.03 -5.15 2.75
N ASP A 565 12.65 -5.11 1.56
CA ASP A 565 12.03 -4.43 0.40
C ASP A 565 11.94 -5.24 -0.91
N SER A 566 12.25 -6.54 -0.94
CA SER A 566 11.94 -7.38 -2.13
C SER A 566 10.47 -7.83 -2.15
N GLY A 567 9.57 -6.85 -2.11
CA GLY A 567 8.15 -7.06 -2.39
C GLY A 567 7.90 -7.27 -3.88
N GLY A 568 8.17 -8.48 -4.39
CA GLY A 568 7.70 -8.95 -5.69
C GLY A 568 8.80 -9.23 -6.74
N GLU A 569 8.92 -10.51 -7.11
CA GLU A 569 9.40 -11.00 -8.41
C GLU A 569 10.86 -10.71 -8.85
N THR A 570 11.81 -10.57 -7.92
CA THR A 570 13.24 -10.73 -8.26
C THR A 570 13.73 -12.14 -7.92
N GLU A 571 13.70 -13.05 -8.90
CA GLU A 571 14.28 -14.41 -8.83
C GLU A 571 15.82 -14.43 -8.76
N ARG A 572 16.48 -13.28 -8.63
CA ARG A 572 17.94 -13.17 -8.48
C ARG A 572 18.27 -12.38 -7.23
N TYR A 573 18.53 -13.10 -6.15
CA TYR A 573 19.33 -12.59 -5.04
C TYR A 573 20.77 -12.41 -5.56
N GLY A 574 21.10 -11.22 -6.04
CA GLY A 574 22.48 -10.81 -6.33
C GLY A 574 23.18 -10.29 -5.07
N ASP A 575 24.52 -10.33 -5.08
CA ASP A 575 25.45 -9.81 -4.06
C ASP A 575 25.36 -8.29 -3.76
N ASP A 576 24.25 -7.64 -4.12
CA ASP A 576 23.98 -6.21 -3.86
C ASP A 576 23.55 -5.93 -2.40
N THR A 577 23.77 -6.87 -1.49
CA THR A 577 23.30 -6.82 -0.09
C THR A 577 23.93 -5.70 0.74
N LEU A 578 25.10 -5.15 0.36
CA LEU A 578 25.64 -3.94 0.99
C LEU A 578 24.88 -2.65 0.63
N TYR A 579 24.11 -2.62 -0.47
CA TYR A 579 23.34 -1.42 -0.87
C TYR A 579 22.14 -1.16 0.05
N ALA A 580 21.62 -2.17 0.74
CA ALA A 580 20.43 -2.03 1.59
C ALA A 580 20.70 -1.38 2.96
N ALA A 581 21.96 -1.09 3.31
CA ALA A 581 22.27 -0.20 4.43
C ALA A 581 22.00 1.29 4.09
N GLY A 582 21.99 1.61 2.79
CA GLY A 582 22.13 2.95 2.26
C GLY A 582 20.96 3.50 1.44
N GLY A 583 19.81 2.82 1.40
CA GLY A 583 18.70 3.22 0.53
C GLY A 583 18.68 2.50 -0.82
N THR A 584 17.53 2.56 -1.50
CA THR A 584 17.27 1.81 -2.74
C THR A 584 17.27 2.76 -3.92
N LYS A 585 17.88 2.33 -5.04
CA LYS A 585 17.88 3.07 -6.31
C LYS A 585 16.47 3.45 -6.78
N GLN A 586 15.51 2.52 -6.69
CA GLN A 586 14.12 2.76 -7.05
C GLN A 586 13.22 2.52 -5.83
N PRO A 587 12.98 3.53 -4.98
CA PRO A 587 12.07 3.37 -3.85
C PRO A 587 10.66 3.15 -4.40
N GLY A 588 9.94 2.16 -3.86
CA GLY A 588 8.63 1.80 -4.39
C GLY A 588 7.65 2.97 -4.40
N THR A 589 7.28 3.43 -5.60
CA THR A 589 6.23 4.43 -5.85
C THR A 589 4.83 3.80 -5.85
N GLN A 590 4.63 2.79 -4.99
CA GLN A 590 3.47 1.91 -5.01
C GLN A 590 2.16 2.71 -5.00
N THR A 591 1.30 2.38 -5.96
CA THR A 591 -0.09 2.83 -5.97
C THR A 591 -0.78 2.27 -4.73
N LEU A 592 -1.42 3.14 -3.95
CA LEU A 592 -2.02 2.87 -2.63
C LEU A 592 -2.83 1.57 -2.62
N ARG A 593 -2.19 0.43 -2.34
CA ARG A 593 -2.78 -0.94 -2.32
C ARG A 593 -3.81 -1.23 -3.42
N TYR A 594 -3.63 -0.65 -4.61
CA TYR A 594 -4.63 -0.69 -5.68
C TYR A 594 -4.94 -2.13 -6.11
N ASN A 595 -3.90 -2.94 -6.33
CA ASN A 595 -4.06 -4.32 -6.79
C ASN A 595 -4.77 -5.20 -5.76
N ASP A 596 -4.49 -5.01 -4.46
CA ASP A 596 -5.13 -5.77 -3.39
C ASP A 596 -6.62 -5.44 -3.29
N LEU A 597 -6.96 -4.15 -3.42
CA LEU A 597 -8.34 -3.70 -3.36
C LEU A 597 -9.13 -4.05 -4.61
N ARG A 598 -8.53 -3.91 -5.79
CA ARG A 598 -9.13 -4.37 -7.04
C ARG A 598 -9.48 -5.86 -6.94
N ARG A 599 -8.58 -6.69 -6.41
CA ARG A 599 -8.84 -8.12 -6.19
C ARG A 599 -9.96 -8.36 -5.18
N LEU A 600 -9.97 -7.62 -4.08
CA LEU A 600 -11.05 -7.68 -3.08
C LEU A 600 -12.41 -7.29 -3.67
N MET A 601 -12.45 -6.23 -4.46
CA MET A 601 -13.66 -5.71 -5.10
C MET A 601 -14.17 -6.64 -6.20
N ARG A 602 -13.26 -7.24 -6.99
CA ARG A 602 -13.61 -8.35 -7.88
C ARG A 602 -14.24 -9.50 -7.10
N ASP A 603 -13.62 -9.92 -6.01
CA ASP A 603 -14.12 -11.04 -5.21
C ASP A 603 -15.46 -10.75 -4.54
N ALA A 604 -15.76 -9.47 -4.27
CA ALA A 604 -17.08 -9.00 -3.84
C ALA A 604 -18.09 -8.84 -4.99
N GLY A 605 -17.71 -9.17 -6.22
CA GLY A 605 -18.58 -9.07 -7.39
C GLY A 605 -18.80 -7.64 -7.88
N LEU A 606 -17.94 -6.68 -7.53
CA LEU A 606 -18.05 -5.27 -7.92
C LEU A 606 -17.28 -4.93 -9.20
N LEU A 607 -16.30 -5.76 -9.55
CA LEU A 607 -15.46 -5.60 -10.73
C LEU A 607 -15.37 -6.92 -11.49
N THR A 608 -15.34 -6.83 -12.81
CA THR A 608 -15.02 -7.95 -13.71
C THR A 608 -13.95 -7.53 -14.71
N TYR A 609 -13.25 -8.50 -15.30
CA TYR A 609 -12.24 -8.23 -16.31
C TYR A 609 -12.84 -8.40 -17.70
N ASN A 610 -12.74 -7.35 -18.52
CA ASN A 610 -13.13 -7.35 -19.91
C ASN A 610 -11.90 -7.62 -20.78
N ALA A 611 -11.86 -8.82 -21.38
CA ALA A 611 -10.75 -9.26 -22.23
C ALA A 611 -10.64 -8.48 -23.54
N ASP A 612 -11.75 -7.98 -24.09
CA ASP A 612 -11.75 -7.25 -25.37
C ASP A 612 -11.09 -5.88 -25.25
N GLN A 613 -11.23 -5.24 -24.08
CA GLN A 613 -10.67 -3.92 -23.80
C GLN A 613 -9.33 -3.97 -23.02
N ASP A 614 -8.97 -5.14 -22.50
CA ASP A 614 -7.91 -5.36 -21.52
C ASP A 614 -8.05 -4.44 -20.29
N LEU A 615 -9.25 -4.40 -19.71
CA LEU A 615 -9.59 -3.52 -18.59
C LEU A 615 -10.44 -4.23 -17.54
N TRP A 616 -10.22 -3.87 -16.28
CA TRP A 616 -11.21 -4.11 -15.24
C TRP A 616 -12.32 -3.09 -15.35
N ILE A 617 -13.57 -3.54 -15.32
CA ILE A 617 -14.78 -2.72 -15.45
C ILE A 617 -15.76 -3.02 -14.30
N PRO A 618 -16.62 -2.07 -13.90
CA PRO A 618 -17.68 -2.34 -12.94
C PRO A 618 -18.67 -3.41 -13.44
N THR A 619 -19.20 -4.19 -12.50
CA THR A 619 -20.36 -5.06 -12.72
C THR A 619 -21.66 -4.29 -12.49
N GLU A 620 -22.83 -4.91 -12.71
CA GLU A 620 -24.13 -4.31 -12.37
C GLU A 620 -24.21 -3.88 -10.89
N ASP A 621 -23.77 -4.72 -9.95
CA ASP A 621 -23.67 -4.36 -8.53
C ASP A 621 -22.72 -3.17 -8.30
N GLY A 622 -21.60 -3.15 -9.03
CA GLY A 622 -20.64 -2.05 -9.00
C GLY A 622 -21.24 -0.72 -9.46
N GLU A 623 -22.03 -0.74 -10.55
CA GLU A 623 -22.77 0.40 -11.07
C GLU A 623 -23.84 0.88 -10.07
N VAL A 624 -24.57 -0.04 -9.43
CA VAL A 624 -25.53 0.30 -8.36
C VAL A 624 -24.86 1.02 -7.19
N ILE A 625 -23.68 0.57 -6.77
CA ILE A 625 -22.91 1.23 -5.71
C ILE A 625 -22.44 2.62 -6.13
N LEU A 626 -22.01 2.79 -7.38
CA LEU A 626 -21.64 4.09 -7.91
C LEU A 626 -22.84 5.04 -7.98
N ALA A 627 -24.01 4.55 -8.40
CA ALA A 627 -25.24 5.32 -8.39
C ALA A 627 -25.61 5.77 -6.96
N ARG A 628 -25.53 4.88 -5.96
CA ARG A 628 -25.74 5.26 -4.54
C ARG A 628 -24.75 6.31 -4.06
N PHE A 629 -23.48 6.20 -4.45
CA PHE A 629 -22.44 7.16 -4.07
C PHE A 629 -22.68 8.54 -4.70
N ARG A 630 -23.07 8.56 -5.97
CA ARG A 630 -23.35 9.79 -6.71
C ARG A 630 -24.71 10.40 -6.35
N GLY A 631 -25.58 9.65 -5.67
CA GLY A 631 -26.94 10.09 -5.32
C GLY A 631 -27.92 9.94 -6.49
N GLU A 632 -27.60 9.05 -7.43
CA GLU A 632 -28.35 8.75 -8.66
C GLU A 632 -29.18 7.46 -8.52
N TYR A 633 -29.20 6.85 -7.34
CA TYR A 633 -29.96 5.63 -7.05
C TYR A 633 -31.38 5.97 -6.57
N GLU A 634 -32.40 5.45 -7.28
CA GLU A 634 -33.83 5.66 -7.00
C GLU A 634 -34.39 4.75 -5.89
#